data_AF-G3HD24-F1
#
_entry.id   AF-G3HD24-F1
#
_cell.length_a   1.000
_cell.length_b   1.000
_cell.length_c   1.000
_cell.angle_alpha   90.00
_cell.angle_beta   90.00
_cell.angle_gamma   90.00
#
_symmetry.space_group_name_H-M   'P 1'
#
loop_
_entity.id
_entity.type
_entity.pdbx_description
1 polymer ?
#
loop_
_entity_poly.entity_id
_entity_poly.type
_entity_poly.pdbx_seq_one_letter_code
_entity_poly.pdbx_strand_id
1 'polypeptide(L)' 'MPPIPEAMVKPTVFFNILANGFMCQGGDFTHHLGPGSSTIYREKFEVENFILKHTCPGILSIANAGPNTNASQFWFF' A
#
# COMPACT_ATOMS: atom_id res chain seq x y z
N MET A 1 -2.50 18.28 12.35
CA MET A 1 -2.69 16.98 11.68
C MET A 1 -4.03 16.42 12.13
N PRO A 2 -4.91 15.96 11.24
CA PRO A 2 -6.15 15.31 11.66
C PRO A 2 -5.85 14.04 12.47
N PRO A 3 -6.75 13.62 13.38
CA PRO A 3 -6.59 12.34 14.07
C PRO A 3 -6.56 11.19 13.05
N ILE A 4 -5.70 10.21 13.31
CA ILE A 4 -5.56 9.03 12.46
C ILE A 4 -6.91 8.29 12.47
N PRO A 5 -7.48 7.96 11.30
CA PRO A 5 -8.71 7.18 11.24
C PRO A 5 -8.55 5.85 11.98
N GLU A 6 -9.51 5.49 12.84
CA GLU A 6 -9.46 4.25 13.63
C GLU A 6 -9.32 2.99 12.75
N ALA A 7 -9.85 3.03 11.53
CA ALA A 7 -9.70 1.95 10.56
C ALA A 7 -8.24 1.72 10.13
N MET A 8 -7.39 2.75 10.18
CA MET A 8 -5.97 2.67 9.79
C MET A 8 -5.09 2.02 10.87
N VAL A 9 -5.59 1.89 12.10
CA VAL A 9 -4.88 1.23 13.21
C VAL A 9 -5.37 -0.21 13.47
N LYS A 10 -6.34 -0.68 12.69
CA LYS A 10 -6.84 -2.06 12.76
C LYS A 10 -6.03 -2.98 11.84
N PRO A 11 -5.96 -4.29 12.14
CA PRO A 11 -5.33 -5.25 11.25
C PRO A 11 -5.97 -5.22 9.85
N THR A 12 -5.13 -5.28 8.82
CA THR A 12 -5.54 -5.48 7.42
C THR A 12 -5.09 -6.85 6.95
N VAL A 13 -5.69 -7.34 5.87
CA VAL A 13 -5.33 -8.61 5.22
C VAL A 13 -4.39 -8.40 4.03
N PHE A 14 -3.69 -9.47 3.67
CA PHE A 14 -3.09 -9.62 2.34
C PHE A 14 -4.15 -10.23 1.42
N PHE A 15 -4.57 -9.46 0.40
CA PHE A 15 -5.69 -9.85 -0.48
C PHE A 15 -5.22 -10.27 -1.88
N ASN A 16 -3.96 -9.98 -2.24
CA ASN A 16 -3.39 -10.39 -3.52
C ASN A 16 -1.98 -10.97 -3.30
N ILE A 17 -1.81 -12.25 -3.61
CA ILE A 17 -0.56 -13.00 -3.46
C ILE A 17 -0.27 -13.63 -4.82
N LEU A 18 0.79 -13.18 -5.49
CA LEU A 18 1.20 -13.76 -6.77
C LEU A 18 2.09 -14.98 -6.54
N ALA A 19 1.87 -16.01 -7.37
CA ALA A 19 2.55 -17.29 -7.27
C ALA A 19 4.09 -17.16 -7.36
N ASN A 20 4.79 -18.17 -6.85
CA ASN A 20 6.25 -18.27 -6.84
C ASN A 20 6.98 -17.20 -6.01
N GLY A 21 6.30 -16.64 -5.00
CA GLY A 21 6.90 -15.66 -4.09
C GLY A 21 7.23 -14.34 -4.77
N PHE A 22 6.51 -13.99 -5.84
CA PHE A 22 6.79 -12.75 -6.56
C PHE A 22 6.36 -11.52 -5.76
N MET A 23 5.16 -11.52 -5.19
CA MET A 23 4.72 -10.42 -4.33
C MET A 23 3.52 -10.80 -3.45
N CYS A 24 3.44 -10.15 -2.30
CA CYS A 24 2.26 -10.11 -1.43
C CYS A 24 1.81 -8.66 -1.27
N GLN A 25 0.52 -8.38 -1.51
CA GLN A 25 -0.08 -7.05 -1.44
C GLN A 25 -1.18 -6.97 -0.38
N GLY A 26 -1.16 -5.88 0.38
CA GLY A 26 -2.11 -5.58 1.45
C GLY A 26 -2.33 -4.08 1.63
N GLY A 27 -2.89 -3.68 2.77
CA GLY A 27 -3.08 -2.26 3.11
C GLY A 27 -4.41 -1.63 2.63
N ASP A 28 -5.34 -2.44 2.13
CA ASP A 28 -6.74 -2.04 1.96
C ASP A 28 -7.49 -2.32 3.27
N PHE A 29 -7.57 -1.31 4.12
CA PHE A 29 -8.30 -1.38 5.40
C PHE A 29 -9.79 -1.01 5.27
N THR A 30 -10.25 -0.64 4.08
CA THR A 30 -11.65 -0.21 3.86
C THR A 30 -12.50 -1.36 3.34
N HIS A 31 -12.00 -2.07 2.32
CA HIS A 31 -12.73 -3.15 1.65
C HIS A 31 -12.03 -4.50 1.75
N HIS A 32 -10.74 -4.53 2.12
CA HIS A 32 -9.94 -5.75 2.24
C HIS A 32 -9.85 -6.57 0.93
N LEU A 33 -10.10 -5.94 -0.23
CA LEU A 33 -10.20 -6.59 -1.54
C LEU A 33 -9.40 -5.88 -2.64
N GLY A 34 -8.73 -4.76 -2.33
CA GLY A 34 -7.95 -3.98 -3.27
C GLY A 34 -8.57 -2.67 -3.81
N PRO A 35 -9.90 -2.43 -3.85
CA PRO A 35 -10.43 -1.14 -4.31
C PRO A 35 -10.36 -0.05 -3.24
N GLY A 36 -10.21 -0.40 -1.95
CA GLY A 36 -10.09 0.57 -0.87
C GLY A 36 -8.65 1.00 -0.62
N SER A 37 -8.42 2.31 -0.58
CA SER A 37 -7.17 2.86 -0.07
C SER A 37 -7.41 4.29 0.37
N SER A 38 -6.77 4.69 1.46
CA SER A 38 -6.82 6.07 1.95
C SER A 38 -5.53 6.40 2.67
N THR A 39 -5.38 7.64 3.13
CA THR A 39 -4.16 8.15 3.75
C THR A 39 -4.50 8.98 4.96
N ILE A 40 -3.49 9.26 5.80
CA ILE A 40 -3.63 10.26 6.87
C ILE A 40 -3.90 11.68 6.33
N TYR A 41 -3.60 11.91 5.05
CA TYR A 41 -3.83 13.18 4.35
C TYR A 41 -5.24 13.26 3.75
N ARG A 42 -6.05 12.19 3.84
CA ARG A 42 -7.37 12.00 3.19
C ARG A 42 -7.34 11.94 1.66
N GLU A 43 -6.26 12.40 1.04
CA GLU A 43 -6.05 12.39 -0.41
C GLU A 43 -4.89 11.45 -0.79
N LYS A 44 -4.87 11.03 -2.06
CA LYS A 44 -3.72 10.33 -2.63
C LYS A 44 -2.54 11.28 -2.71
N PHE A 45 -1.32 10.75 -2.68
CA PHE A 45 -0.11 11.57 -2.72
C PHE A 45 0.84 11.17 -3.84
N GLU A 46 1.77 12.07 -4.12
CA GLU A 46 2.79 11.91 -5.16
C GLU A 46 3.85 10.87 -4.77
N VAL A 47 4.59 10.38 -5.75
CA VAL A 47 5.78 9.58 -5.46
C VAL A 47 6.88 10.53 -5.01
N GLU A 48 7.48 10.23 -3.85
CA GLU A 48 8.58 11.04 -3.31
C GLU A 48 9.83 10.96 -4.19
N ASN A 49 10.26 9.74 -4.52
CA ASN A 49 11.37 9.48 -5.44
C ASN A 49 11.41 7.98 -5.84
N PHE A 50 12.29 7.64 -6.78
CA PHE A 50 12.57 6.26 -7.21
C PHE A 50 14.06 5.88 -7.02
N ILE A 51 14.69 6.42 -5.97
CA ILE A 51 16.12 6.20 -5.68
C ILE A 51 16.37 4.73 -5.35
N LEU A 52 15.52 4.14 -4.50
CA LEU A 52 15.61 2.74 -4.11
C LEU A 52 15.05 1.82 -5.20
N LYS A 53 15.70 0.67 -5.40
CA LYS A 53 15.32 -0.35 -6.38
C LYS A 53 14.92 -1.64 -5.68
N HIS A 54 14.03 -2.40 -6.30
CA HIS A 54 13.57 -3.69 -5.82
C HIS A 54 14.56 -4.82 -6.17
N THR A 55 15.68 -4.86 -5.47
CA THR A 55 16.81 -5.76 -5.81
C THR A 55 16.81 -7.09 -5.07
N CYS A 56 16.02 -7.24 -4.00
CA CYS A 56 15.96 -8.47 -3.21
C CYS A 56 14.59 -8.66 -2.51
N PRO A 57 14.28 -9.89 -2.05
CA PRO A 57 13.10 -10.15 -1.23
C PRO A 57 13.11 -9.37 0.09
N GLY A 58 11.92 -9.10 0.62
CA GLY A 58 11.69 -8.36 1.86
C GLY A 58 11.61 -6.84 1.69
N ILE A 59 11.76 -6.31 0.47
CA ILE A 59 11.62 -4.86 0.22
C ILE A 59 10.14 -4.48 0.22
N LEU A 60 9.77 -3.55 1.10
CA LEU A 60 8.45 -2.95 1.16
C LEU A 60 8.33 -1.80 0.15
N SER A 61 7.24 -1.78 -0.61
CA SER A 61 6.96 -0.76 -1.60
C SER A 61 5.50 -0.34 -1.58
N ILE A 62 5.22 0.89 -2.03
CA ILE A 62 3.86 1.40 -2.13
C ILE A 62 3.16 0.86 -3.38
N ALA A 63 1.89 0.47 -3.26
CA ALA A 63 1.05 0.16 -4.41
C ALA A 63 0.37 1.45 -4.91
N ASN A 64 0.19 1.55 -6.23
CA ASN A 64 -0.48 2.69 -6.86
C ASN A 64 -1.28 2.23 -8.09
N ALA A 65 -2.12 3.12 -8.60
CA ALA A 65 -2.94 2.94 -9.81
C ALA A 65 -2.54 3.96 -10.91
N GLY A 66 -1.24 4.29 -11.00
CA GLY A 66 -0.68 5.31 -11.89
C GLY A 66 0.01 6.47 -11.15
N PRO A 67 0.54 7.45 -11.89
CA PRO A 67 1.24 8.60 -11.31
C PRO A 67 0.38 9.32 -10.26
N ASN A 68 1.00 9.70 -9.14
CA ASN A 68 0.37 10.46 -8.05
C ASN A 68 -0.85 9.79 -7.40
N THR A 69 -0.88 8.46 -7.37
CA THR A 69 -1.97 7.69 -6.76
C THR A 69 -1.57 6.85 -5.55
N ASN A 70 -0.49 7.24 -4.86
CA ASN A 70 -0.04 6.54 -3.66
C ASN A 70 -1.08 6.69 -2.54
N ALA A 71 -1.30 5.60 -1.79
CA ALA A 71 -2.21 5.56 -0.66
C ALA A 71 -1.73 4.56 0.42
N SER A 72 -2.64 3.89 1.13
CA SER A 72 -2.30 2.93 2.20
C SER A 72 -1.86 1.55 1.74
N GLN A 73 -2.11 1.20 0.48
CA GLN A 73 -1.76 -0.13 -0.01
C GLN A 73 -0.26 -0.26 -0.25
N PHE A 74 0.26 -1.42 0.08
CA PHE A 74 1.67 -1.74 -0.03
C PHE A 74 1.85 -3.17 -0.51
N TRP A 75 3.06 -3.48 -0.93
CA TRP A 75 3.45 -4.81 -1.33
C TRP A 75 4.91 -5.09 -0.97
N PHE A 76 5.25 -6.35 -0.83
CA PHE A 76 6.63 -6.80 -0.62
C PHE A 76 6.94 -8.02 -1.49
N PHE A 77 8.20 -8.13 -1.88
CA PHE A 77 8.80 -9.30 -2.55
C PHE A 77 9.27 -10.35 -1.55
#